data_AF-A0A6B2CEM9-F1
#
_entry.id   AF-A0A6B2CEM9-F1
#
_cell.length_a   1.000
_cell.length_b   1.000
_cell.length_c   1.000
_cell.angle_alpha   90.00
_cell.angle_beta   90.00
_cell.angle_gamma   90.00
#
_symmetry.space_group_name_H-M   'P 1'
#
loop_
_entity.id
_entity.type
_entity.pdbx_description
1 polymer ?
#
loop_
_entity_poly.entity_id
_entity_poly.type
_entity_poly.pdbx_seq_one_letter_code
_entity_poly.pdbx_strand_id
1 'polypeptide(L)'
;STQYVIVLVSAALVGARFTSNPLLLVLGYLIVVYASTGFTAISILAASLMKTRERFMGIVGAISMPLFFASNALYPIEIMPEAIKIFAEVNPLTYAVDAVRNLVLYSNLDISVDLLALTLFNILALLIAVVELNKIIE
;
A
#
# COMPACT_ATOMS: atom_id res chain seq x y z
N SER A 1 -6.31 -6.30 8.58
CA SER A 1 -7.52 -7.07 8.24
C SER A 1 -8.82 -6.47 8.76
N THR A 2 -8.94 -6.11 10.04
CA THR A 2 -10.15 -5.44 10.58
C THR A 2 -10.37 -4.04 10.00
N GLN A 3 -9.28 -3.28 9.78
CA GLN A 3 -9.36 -1.92 9.23
C GLN A 3 -10.05 -1.86 7.86
N TYR A 4 -9.86 -2.87 7.01
CA TYR A 4 -10.51 -2.92 5.69
C TYR A 4 -12.04 -2.95 5.82
N VAL A 5 -12.55 -3.79 6.72
CA VAL A 5 -13.98 -3.89 7.02
C VAL A 5 -14.50 -2.57 7.59
N ILE A 6 -13.77 -1.97 8.54
CA ILE A 6 -14.13 -0.68 9.13
C ILE A 6 -14.25 0.41 8.04
N VAL A 7 -13.29 0.46 7.11
CA VAL A 7 -13.30 1.42 6.01
C VAL A 7 -14.48 1.18 5.06
N LEU A 8 -14.77 -0.07 4.69
CA LEU A 8 -15.92 -0.38 3.84
C LEU A 8 -17.24 0.01 4.51
N VAL A 9 -17.41 -0.32 5.79
CA VAL A 9 -18.61 0.06 6.56
C VAL A 9 -18.72 1.58 6.64
N SER A 10 -17.63 2.28 6.94
CA SER A 10 -17.61 3.75 7.01
C SER A 10 -17.98 4.39 5.67
N ALA A 11 -17.43 3.87 4.57
CA ALA A 11 -17.78 4.35 3.23
C ALA A 11 -19.23 4.03 2.87
N ALA A 12 -19.78 2.89 3.30
CA ALA A 12 -21.20 2.57 3.14
C ALA A 12 -22.11 3.59 3.85
N LEU A 13 -21.74 3.99 5.08
CA LEU A 13 -22.49 4.97 5.86
C LEU A 13 -22.52 6.36 5.21
N VAL A 14 -21.46 6.72 4.47
CA VAL A 14 -21.39 7.97 3.70
C VAL A 14 -22.12 7.86 2.35
N GLY A 15 -22.68 6.70 2.02
CA GLY A 15 -23.44 6.47 0.79
C GLY A 15 -22.59 6.06 -0.41
N ALA A 16 -21.38 5.54 -0.19
CA ALA A 16 -20.57 5.00 -1.27
C ALA A 16 -21.28 3.82 -1.96
N ARG A 17 -21.30 3.85 -3.29
CA ARG A 17 -21.84 2.77 -4.10
C ARG A 17 -20.74 1.74 -4.34
N PHE A 18 -20.86 0.60 -3.68
CA PHE A 18 -19.97 -0.53 -3.91
C PHE A 18 -20.48 -1.43 -5.03
N THR A 19 -19.58 -2.23 -5.57
CA THR A 19 -19.95 -3.37 -6.39
C THR A 19 -20.87 -4.32 -5.63
N SER A 20 -21.92 -4.82 -6.31
CA SER A 20 -22.80 -5.85 -5.79
C SER A 20 -22.15 -7.23 -5.75
N ASN A 21 -20.97 -7.39 -6.37
CA ASN A 21 -20.29 -8.67 -6.46
C ASN A 21 -19.41 -8.91 -5.22
N PRO A 22 -19.77 -9.85 -4.31
CA PRO A 22 -19.00 -10.10 -3.10
C PRO A 22 -17.59 -10.63 -3.39
N LEU A 23 -17.37 -11.28 -4.55
CA LEU A 23 -16.05 -11.77 -4.94
C LEU A 23 -15.05 -10.63 -5.14
N LEU A 24 -15.50 -9.50 -5.70
CA LEU A 24 -14.64 -8.34 -5.92
C LEU A 24 -14.27 -7.65 -4.60
N LEU A 25 -15.17 -7.66 -3.61
CA LEU A 25 -14.86 -7.17 -2.27
C LEU A 25 -13.78 -8.02 -1.58
N VAL A 26 -13.87 -9.34 -1.75
CA VAL A 26 -12.84 -10.29 -1.26
C VAL A 26 -11.53 -10.10 -2.02
N LEU A 27 -11.57 -9.91 -3.34
CA LEU A 27 -10.38 -9.67 -4.13
C LEU A 27 -9.69 -8.35 -3.71
N GLY A 28 -10.46 -7.29 -3.45
CA GLY A 28 -9.92 -6.05 -2.89
C GLY A 28 -9.23 -6.26 -1.54
N TYR A 29 -9.80 -7.09 -0.66
CA TYR A 29 -9.15 -7.47 0.60
C TYR A 29 -7.83 -8.23 0.36
N LEU A 30 -7.82 -9.17 -0.58
CA LEU A 30 -6.61 -9.93 -0.93
C LEU A 30 -5.53 -9.02 -1.50
N ILE A 31 -5.87 -8.00 -2.29
CA ILE A 31 -4.93 -6.99 -2.76
C ILE A 31 -4.31 -6.22 -1.60
N VAL A 32 -5.10 -5.81 -0.60
CA VAL A 32 -4.56 -5.13 0.60
C VAL A 32 -3.60 -6.04 1.37
N VAL A 33 -3.96 -7.30 1.55
CA VAL A 33 -3.07 -8.28 2.21
C VAL A 33 -1.79 -8.46 1.39
N TYR A 34 -1.90 -8.61 0.07
CA TYR A 34 -0.77 -8.79 -0.83
C TYR A 34 0.18 -7.58 -0.80
N ALA A 35 -0.36 -6.36 -0.94
CA ALA A 35 0.43 -5.13 -0.86
C ALA A 35 1.12 -4.98 0.51
N SER A 36 0.47 -5.43 1.60
CA SER A 36 1.04 -5.34 2.94
C SER A 36 2.30 -6.20 3.15
N THR A 37 2.54 -7.21 2.30
CA THR A 37 3.71 -8.09 2.43
C THR A 37 5.02 -7.34 2.21
N GLY A 38 5.13 -6.51 1.16
CA GLY A 38 6.32 -5.69 0.89
C GLY A 38 6.54 -4.63 1.97
N PHE A 39 5.48 -3.95 2.40
CA PHE A 39 5.59 -3.00 3.51
C PHE A 39 6.00 -3.68 4.83
N THR A 40 5.53 -4.89 5.08
CA THR A 40 5.92 -5.69 6.25
C THR A 40 7.39 -6.08 6.17
N ALA A 41 7.88 -6.51 5.00
CA ALA A 41 9.29 -6.84 4.80
C ALA A 41 10.21 -5.63 5.10
N ILE A 42 9.87 -4.45 4.56
CA ILE A 42 10.60 -3.20 4.85
C ILE A 42 10.50 -2.83 6.32
N SER A 43 9.34 -2.99 6.95
CA SER A 43 9.14 -2.68 8.37
C SER A 43 10.00 -3.57 9.28
N ILE A 44 10.07 -4.87 8.98
CA ILE A 44 10.91 -5.82 9.72
C ILE A 44 12.40 -5.47 9.54
N LEU A 45 12.82 -5.16 8.31
CA LEU A 45 14.17 -4.72 8.03
C LEU A 45 14.52 -3.42 8.78
N ALA A 46 13.64 -2.43 8.74
CA ALA A 46 13.84 -1.18 9.48
C ALA A 46 13.91 -1.44 11.00
N ALA A 47 13.12 -2.38 11.52
CA ALA A 47 13.17 -2.76 12.93
C ALA A 47 14.49 -3.47 13.29
N SER A 48 15.05 -4.32 12.42
CA SER A 48 16.32 -5.01 12.69
C SER A 48 17.53 -4.08 12.66
N LEU A 49 17.50 -3.04 11.82
CA LEU A 49 18.57 -2.05 11.71
C LEU A 49 18.55 -0.99 12.81
N MET A 50 17.41 -0.78 13.46
CA MET A 50 17.23 0.29 14.44
C MET A 50 17.46 -0.18 15.88
N LYS A 51 18.37 0.51 16.58
CA LYS A 51 18.79 0.18 17.94
C LYS A 51 17.74 0.45 19.02
N THR A 52 16.75 1.31 18.75
CA THR A 52 15.70 1.68 19.73
C THR A 52 14.32 1.71 19.10
N ARG A 53 13.32 1.34 19.90
CA ARG A 53 11.91 1.35 19.49
C ARG A 53 11.41 2.77 19.18
N GLU A 54 11.86 3.77 19.92
CA GLU A 54 11.47 5.17 19.68
C GLU A 54 11.95 5.67 18.32
N ARG A 55 13.17 5.31 17.92
CA ARG A 55 13.72 5.68 16.61
C ARG A 55 12.93 5.03 15.48
N PHE A 56 12.57 3.76 15.64
CA PHE A 56 11.72 3.04 14.71
C PHE A 56 10.35 3.68 14.54
N MET A 57 9.64 3.89 15.65
CA MET A 57 8.32 4.51 15.61
C MET A 57 8.36 5.93 15.03
N GLY A 58 9.38 6.72 15.39
CA GLY A 58 9.56 8.07 14.88
C GLY A 58 9.78 8.10 13.37
N ILE A 59 10.67 7.24 12.84
CA ILE A 59 10.98 7.21 11.41
C ILE A 59 9.80 6.67 10.59
N VAL A 60 9.22 5.53 11.00
CA VAL A 60 8.09 4.94 10.29
C VAL A 60 6.90 5.90 10.27
N GLY A 61 6.60 6.57 11.39
CA GLY A 61 5.55 7.57 11.46
C GLY A 61 5.83 8.78 10.56
N ALA A 62 7.07 9.29 10.61
CA ALA A 62 7.48 10.45 9.81
C ALA A 62 7.41 10.18 8.29
N ILE A 63 7.65 8.94 7.84
CA ILE A 63 7.62 8.56 6.42
C ILE A 63 6.20 8.19 5.97
N SER A 64 5.40 7.58 6.85
CA SER A 64 4.07 7.08 6.50
C SER A 64 3.13 8.19 6.03
N MET A 65 3.19 9.37 6.66
CA MET A 65 2.35 10.51 6.26
C MET A 65 2.72 11.05 4.86
N PRO A 66 3.99 11.45 4.59
CA PRO A 66 4.41 11.83 3.25
C PRO A 66 4.10 10.78 2.19
N LEU A 67 4.30 9.50 2.50
CA LEU A 67 3.99 8.39 1.59
C LEU A 67 2.48 8.31 1.28
N PHE A 68 1.63 8.54 2.27
CA PHE A 68 0.18 8.58 2.08
C PHE A 68 -0.27 9.79 1.25
N PHE A 69 0.31 10.97 1.49
CA PHE A 69 0.03 12.19 0.71
C PHE A 69 0.54 12.09 -0.72
N ALA A 70 1.72 11.51 -0.92
CA ALA A 70 2.29 11.21 -2.22
C ALA A 70 1.69 9.92 -2.81
N SER A 71 0.40 9.66 -2.60
CA SER A 71 -0.34 8.57 -3.21
C SER A 71 -1.69 9.07 -3.70
N ASN A 72 -2.37 8.30 -4.55
CA ASN A 72 -3.71 8.67 -5.03
C ASN A 72 -4.84 8.52 -3.98
N ALA A 73 -4.50 8.20 -2.73
CA ALA A 73 -5.50 7.92 -1.69
C ALA A 73 -6.32 9.17 -1.30
N LEU A 74 -5.65 10.33 -1.24
CA LEU A 74 -6.26 11.60 -0.85
C LEU A 74 -6.62 12.48 -2.05
N TYR A 75 -5.73 12.55 -3.03
CA TYR A 75 -5.87 13.41 -4.20
C TYR A 75 -5.70 12.57 -5.47
N PRO A 76 -6.53 12.80 -6.50
CA PRO A 76 -6.26 12.23 -7.82
C PRO A 76 -4.89 12.68 -8.35
N ILE A 77 -4.20 11.78 -9.05
CA ILE A 77 -2.86 12.07 -9.60
C ILE A 77 -2.93 13.18 -10.65
N GLU A 78 -4.05 13.31 -11.39
CA GLU A 78 -4.17 14.30 -12.46
C GLU A 78 -4.07 15.76 -11.99
N ILE A 79 -4.40 16.01 -10.72
CA ILE A 79 -4.39 17.36 -10.14
C ILE A 79 -3.13 17.65 -9.31
N MET A 80 -2.20 16.69 -9.20
CA MET A 80 -0.99 16.86 -8.41
C MET A 80 0.04 17.76 -9.10
N PRO A 81 0.77 18.62 -8.35
CA PRO A 81 1.95 19.30 -8.87
C PRO A 81 2.98 18.30 -9.39
N GLU A 82 3.72 18.67 -10.44
CA GLU A 82 4.64 17.79 -11.17
C GLU A 82 5.65 17.06 -10.27
N ALA A 83 6.24 17.77 -9.30
CA ALA A 83 7.17 17.17 -8.35
C ALA A 83 6.54 16.05 -7.50
N ILE A 84 5.32 16.28 -6.99
CA ILE A 84 4.60 15.29 -6.16
C ILE A 84 4.09 14.14 -7.02
N LYS A 85 3.67 14.44 -8.25
CA LYS A 85 3.19 13.45 -9.21
C LYS A 85 4.23 12.36 -9.49
N ILE A 86 5.49 12.74 -9.69
CA ILE A 86 6.59 11.78 -9.92
C ILE A 86 6.73 10.82 -8.71
N PHE A 87 6.66 11.34 -7.48
CA PHE A 87 6.70 10.48 -6.29
C PHE A 87 5.47 9.58 -6.21
N ALA A 88 4.28 10.08 -6.55
CA ALA A 88 3.05 9.31 -6.53
C ALA A 88 3.03 8.18 -7.56
N GLU A 89 3.60 8.39 -8.75
CA GLU A 89 3.70 7.36 -9.79
C GLU A 89 4.64 6.21 -9.42
N VAL A 90 5.70 6.48 -8.64
CA VAL A 90 6.63 5.44 -8.18
C VAL A 90 6.14 4.75 -6.90
N ASN A 91 5.20 5.37 -6.18
CA ASN A 91 4.76 4.89 -4.88
C ASN A 91 3.91 3.61 -5.00
N PRO A 92 4.33 2.46 -4.43
CA PRO A 92 3.57 1.21 -4.46
C PRO A 92 2.19 1.33 -3.79
N LEU A 93 2.02 2.28 -2.87
CA LEU A 93 0.73 2.55 -2.23
C LEU A 93 -0.32 3.06 -3.24
N THR A 94 0.10 3.81 -4.26
CA THR A 94 -0.76 4.28 -5.34
C THR A 94 -1.46 3.13 -6.04
N TYR A 95 -0.68 2.12 -6.45
CA TYR A 95 -1.18 0.92 -7.13
C TYR A 95 -2.07 0.05 -6.23
N ALA A 96 -1.75 -0.05 -4.93
CA ALA A 96 -2.61 -0.76 -3.98
C ALA A 96 -3.99 -0.10 -3.88
N VAL A 97 -4.03 1.23 -3.80
CA VAL A 97 -5.27 1.98 -3.68
C VAL A 97 -6.05 1.97 -4.99
N ASP A 98 -5.38 2.10 -6.14
CA ASP A 98 -6.04 2.01 -7.46
C ASP A 98 -6.66 0.64 -7.71
N ALA A 99 -5.94 -0.45 -7.44
CA ALA A 99 -6.47 -1.80 -7.59
C ALA A 99 -7.72 -2.02 -6.71
N VAL A 100 -7.67 -1.62 -5.44
CA VAL A 100 -8.83 -1.73 -4.53
C VAL A 100 -9.99 -0.90 -5.05
N ARG A 101 -9.75 0.34 -5.49
CA ARG A 101 -10.77 1.24 -6.03
C ARG A 101 -11.44 0.65 -7.27
N ASN A 102 -10.65 0.12 -8.20
CA ASN A 102 -11.14 -0.53 -9.41
C ASN A 102 -12.04 -1.72 -9.09
N LEU A 103 -11.63 -2.58 -8.17
CA LEU A 103 -12.40 -3.76 -7.78
C LEU A 103 -13.68 -3.41 -6.99
N VAL A 104 -13.55 -2.56 -5.98
CA VAL A 104 -14.59 -2.33 -4.96
C VAL A 104 -15.63 -1.30 -5.41
N LEU A 105 -15.21 -0.25 -6.13
CA LEU A 105 -16.11 0.83 -6.55
C LEU A 105 -16.52 0.71 -8.01
N TYR A 106 -15.58 0.41 -8.90
CA TYR A 106 -15.83 0.44 -10.34
C TYR A 106 -16.16 -0.92 -10.97
N SER A 107 -16.02 -2.01 -10.21
CA SER A 107 -16.15 -3.39 -10.72
C SER A 107 -15.26 -3.66 -11.94
N ASN A 108 -14.11 -2.99 -12.01
CA ASN A 108 -13.14 -3.12 -13.09
C ASN A 108 -12.05 -4.13 -12.69
N LEU A 109 -11.81 -5.11 -13.56
CA LEU A 109 -10.80 -6.15 -13.37
C LEU A 109 -9.45 -5.82 -14.00
N ASP A 110 -9.34 -4.70 -14.71
CA ASP A 110 -8.06 -4.25 -15.27
C ASP A 110 -7.17 -3.64 -14.18
N ILE A 111 -6.60 -4.53 -13.36
CA ILE A 111 -5.64 -4.24 -12.29
C ILE A 111 -4.26 -4.82 -12.61
N SER A 112 -4.01 -5.09 -13.90
CA SER A 112 -2.82 -5.81 -14.38
C SER A 112 -1.53 -5.04 -14.08
N VAL A 113 -1.54 -3.73 -14.36
CA VAL A 113 -0.45 -2.81 -14.05
C VAL A 113 -0.25 -2.67 -12.54
N ASP A 114 -1.33 -2.54 -11.78
CA ASP A 114 -1.27 -2.43 -10.33
C ASP A 114 -0.64 -3.68 -9.71
N LEU A 115 -1.07 -4.86 -10.15
CA LEU A 115 -0.57 -6.13 -9.67
C LEU A 115 0.91 -6.32 -10.02
N LEU A 116 1.33 -5.92 -11.22
CA LEU A 116 2.73 -5.97 -11.64
C LEU A 116 3.59 -5.06 -10.74
N ALA A 117 3.16 -3.81 -10.54
CA ALA A 117 3.87 -2.84 -9.71
C ALA A 117 4.02 -3.33 -8.26
N LEU A 118 2.92 -3.85 -7.67
CA LEU A 118 2.94 -4.44 -6.33
C LEU A 118 3.82 -5.69 -6.25
N THR A 119 3.81 -6.54 -7.27
CA THR A 119 4.65 -7.74 -7.33
C THR A 119 6.13 -7.35 -7.38
N LEU A 120 6.49 -6.40 -8.23
CA LEU A 120 7.86 -5.89 -8.32
C LEU A 120 8.30 -5.28 -6.99
N PHE A 121 7.46 -4.44 -6.38
CA PHE A 121 7.73 -3.86 -5.07
C PHE A 121 7.94 -4.94 -4.00
N ASN A 122 7.05 -5.93 -3.91
CA ASN A 122 7.14 -7.01 -2.93
C ASN A 122 8.43 -7.83 -3.10
N ILE A 123 8.79 -8.18 -4.34
CA ILE A 123 10.03 -8.90 -4.64
C ILE A 123 11.24 -8.06 -4.22
N LEU A 124 11.30 -6.78 -4.61
CA LEU A 124 12.41 -5.90 -4.27
C LEU A 124 12.53 -5.71 -2.75
N ALA A 125 11.41 -5.46 -2.07
CA ALA A 125 11.35 -5.32 -0.62
C ALA A 125 11.87 -6.58 0.11
N LEU A 126 11.44 -7.76 -0.33
CA LEU A 126 11.89 -9.03 0.23
C LEU A 126 13.37 -9.30 -0.05
N LEU A 127 13.85 -9.05 -1.26
CA LEU A 127 15.26 -9.23 -1.61
C LEU A 127 16.16 -8.31 -0.77
N ILE A 128 15.80 -7.04 -0.64
CA ILE A 128 16.54 -6.08 0.19
C ILE A 128 16.53 -6.54 1.65
N ALA A 129 15.37 -6.97 2.17
CA ALA A 129 15.26 -7.49 3.53
C ALA A 129 16.16 -8.71 3.77
N VAL A 130 16.17 -9.68 2.86
CA VAL A 130 16.99 -10.90 2.99
C VAL A 130 18.49 -10.57 2.93
N VAL A 131 18.92 -9.73 1.99
CA VAL A 131 20.34 -9.38 1.83
C VAL A 131 20.87 -8.65 3.06
N GLU A 132 20.13 -7.68 3.58
CA GLU A 132 20.55 -6.92 4.76
C GLU A 132 20.46 -7.75 6.04
N LEU A 133 19.47 -8.64 6.19
CA LEU A 133 19.41 -9.55 7.33
C LEU A 133 20.60 -10.51 7.38
N ASN A 134 21.04 -11.03 6.22
CA ASN A 134 22.21 -11.90 6.17
C ASN A 134 23.49 -11.19 6.63
N LYS A 135 23.67 -9.91 6.27
CA LYS A 135 24.81 -9.09 6.71
C LYS A 135 24.84 -8.81 8.22
N ILE A 136 23.71 -8.93 8.91
CA ILE A 136 23.61 -8.71 10.36
C ILE A 136 23.97 -9.99 11.13
N ILE A 137 23.78 -11.16 10.52
CA ILE A 137 23.95 -12.47 11.15
C ILE A 137 25.40 -12.97 11.02
N GLU A 138 26.12 -12.58 9.96
CA GLU A 138 27.57 -12.76 9.81
C GLU A 138 28.38 -11.76 10.64
#